data_AF-A0A925HNG6-F1
#
_entry.id   AF-A0A925HNG6-F1
#
_cell.length_a   1.000
_cell.length_b   1.000
_cell.length_c   1.000
_cell.angle_alpha   90.00
_cell.angle_beta   90.00
_cell.angle_gamma   90.00
#
_symmetry.space_group_name_H-M   'P 1'
#
loop_
_entity.id
_entity.type
_entity.pdbx_description
1 polymer ?
#
loop_
_entity_poly.entity_id
_entity_poly.type
_entity_poly.pdbx_seq_one_letter_code
_entity_poly.pdbx_strand_id
1 'polypeptide(L)'
;MIRSAIVIRRSSEPNPPEQFQQWLDRVARPIEFATRNAFAHLPTVKNLNHFVSSQVMQALSSRVYPRAIEAALFQLRELFLEDQQQLPVESQQRRLQEAMVILRVLRKAVPDLTHTRQEPEPIVVRGPGMSETPSRAWWEQPIRFAKGVGPKRTSLLQRFGIETVEDGLWTLPWRYEDRSVMTPIGQLVPGVQASICGTIVRSEAKRARSRRLTILDIVVEDSTGRLQAVFFNQPFLEQLFTVGTSIMLTGRIIVSATQGLVAMRMDVAQYEIVGTGTEALLHVGRIVPVYHETKGWTSRQMRALMKGLLDAHASEAQEVLPVPLRARYRLLPIQQAIQDVHFPQPGTDGGQLDRGLTPAHRRLAFEELFVLQLALASRQRVLKEEVKQVSFNPKTPLLGKLGRALPFQLTGAQERVIREILSDMTSSKPMNRLVQGDVGSGKTIVAVQAMVLACGSGYQAALMAPTEILAE
;
A
#
# COMPACT_ATOMS: atom_id res chain seq x y z
N MET A 1 62.67 1.26 -17.51
CA MET A 1 62.97 0.14 -16.59
C MET A 1 61.67 -0.33 -15.94
N ILE A 2 61.50 -1.64 -15.93
CA ILE A 2 60.31 -2.43 -15.62
C ILE A 2 59.94 -2.38 -14.13
N ARG A 3 58.64 -2.20 -13.82
CA ARG A 3 57.90 -2.87 -12.71
C ARG A 3 56.41 -2.90 -13.08
N SER A 4 55.94 -3.88 -13.85
CA SER A 4 55.37 -5.14 -13.35
C SER A 4 54.24 -4.93 -12.33
N ALA A 5 53.04 -4.55 -12.82
CA ALA A 5 51.81 -4.71 -12.06
C ALA A 5 51.35 -6.17 -12.18
N ILE A 6 51.36 -6.87 -11.04
CA ILE A 6 50.87 -8.22 -10.90
C ILE A 6 49.34 -8.17 -11.09
N VAL A 7 48.87 -8.62 -12.24
CA VAL A 7 47.46 -8.96 -12.46
C VAL A 7 47.20 -10.26 -11.71
N ILE A 8 46.62 -10.15 -10.51
CA ILE A 8 46.01 -11.28 -9.84
C ILE A 8 44.77 -11.64 -10.66
N ARG A 9 44.91 -12.62 -11.57
CA ARG A 9 43.76 -13.30 -12.18
C ARG A 9 42.97 -13.97 -11.06
N ARG A 10 41.88 -13.35 -10.63
CA ARG A 10 40.84 -14.05 -9.86
C ARG A 10 40.34 -15.20 -10.75
N SER A 11 40.24 -16.36 -10.12
CA SER A 11 39.59 -17.58 -10.60
C SER A 11 38.43 -17.31 -11.56
N SER A 12 38.42 -18.02 -12.67
CA SER A 12 37.39 -18.03 -13.72
C SER A 12 35.99 -18.24 -13.14
N GLU A 13 35.26 -17.15 -12.88
CA GLU A 13 33.81 -17.20 -12.81
C GLU A 13 33.28 -17.49 -14.23
N PRO A 14 32.37 -18.46 -14.40
CA PRO A 14 31.84 -18.80 -15.72
C PRO A 14 31.16 -17.60 -16.36
N ASN A 15 31.25 -17.50 -17.69
CA ASN A 15 30.73 -16.35 -18.44
C ASN A 15 29.20 -16.21 -18.18
N PRO A 16 28.63 -14.98 -18.13
CA PRO A 16 27.19 -14.77 -17.90
C PRO A 16 26.23 -15.59 -18.78
N PRO A 17 26.52 -15.85 -20.08
CA PRO A 17 25.73 -16.79 -20.88
C PRO A 17 25.89 -18.25 -20.43
N GLU A 18 27.08 -18.67 -20.02
CA GLU A 18 27.32 -20.04 -19.52
C GLU A 18 26.58 -20.30 -18.20
N GLN A 19 26.57 -19.33 -17.28
CA GLN A 19 25.81 -19.42 -16.03
C GLN A 19 24.30 -19.55 -16.28
N PHE A 20 23.78 -18.78 -17.24
CA PHE A 20 22.37 -18.84 -17.58
C PHE A 20 22.00 -20.12 -18.32
N GLN A 21 22.90 -20.62 -19.17
CA GLN A 21 22.73 -21.91 -19.82
C GLN A 21 22.73 -23.07 -18.82
N GLN A 22 23.64 -23.05 -17.84
CA GLN A 22 23.65 -24.03 -16.74
C GLN A 22 22.37 -23.97 -15.90
N TRP A 23 21.86 -22.76 -15.64
CA TRP A 23 20.58 -22.58 -14.97
C TRP A 23 19.40 -23.12 -15.80
N LEU A 24 19.37 -22.82 -17.11
CA LEU A 24 18.35 -23.33 -18.03
C LEU A 24 18.33 -24.85 -18.05
N ASP A 25 19.50 -25.50 -18.11
CA ASP A 25 19.59 -26.96 -18.11
C ASP A 25 19.14 -27.56 -16.78
N ARG A 26 19.40 -26.87 -15.66
CA ARG A 26 18.93 -27.29 -14.34
C ARG A 26 17.40 -27.27 -14.23
N VAL A 27 16.75 -26.26 -14.80
CA VAL A 27 15.28 -26.13 -14.81
C VAL A 27 14.64 -27.05 -15.85
N ALA A 28 15.27 -27.24 -17.00
CA ALA A 28 14.75 -28.06 -18.10
C ALA A 28 14.76 -29.56 -17.77
N ARG A 29 15.80 -30.08 -17.11
CA ARG A 29 15.94 -31.53 -16.81
C ARG A 29 14.71 -32.19 -16.18
N PRO A 30 14.11 -31.67 -15.10
CA PRO A 30 12.93 -32.32 -14.50
C PRO A 30 11.67 -32.20 -15.37
N ILE A 31 11.53 -31.13 -16.17
CA ILE A 31 10.41 -30.93 -17.11
C ILE A 31 10.56 -31.89 -18.30
N GLU A 32 11.77 -32.01 -18.85
CA GLU A 32 12.12 -32.99 -19.90
C GLU A 32 11.92 -34.43 -19.41
N PHE A 33 12.27 -34.74 -18.15
CA PHE A 33 12.03 -36.05 -17.57
C PHE A 33 10.53 -36.36 -17.42
N ALA A 34 9.73 -35.40 -16.94
CA ALA A 34 8.28 -35.55 -16.80
C ALA A 34 7.54 -35.71 -18.15
N THR A 35 8.12 -35.23 -19.25
CA THR A 35 7.52 -35.25 -20.61
C THR A 35 7.95 -36.45 -21.46
N ARG A 36 8.94 -37.24 -21.02
CA ARG A 36 9.40 -38.44 -21.75
C ARG A 36 8.34 -39.54 -21.78
N ASN A 37 8.42 -40.41 -22.79
CA ASN A 37 7.58 -41.62 -22.93
C ASN A 37 6.08 -41.33 -22.74
N ALA A 38 5.57 -40.31 -23.45
CA ALA A 38 4.17 -39.87 -23.34
C ALA A 38 3.73 -39.58 -21.89
N PHE A 39 4.58 -38.89 -21.11
CA PHE A 39 4.34 -38.51 -19.71
C PHE A 39 4.28 -39.67 -18.70
N ALA A 40 4.82 -40.85 -19.04
CA ALA A 40 4.83 -42.01 -18.14
C ALA A 40 5.52 -41.74 -16.78
N HIS A 41 6.42 -40.75 -16.71
CA HIS A 41 7.16 -40.40 -15.50
C HIS A 41 6.54 -39.25 -14.70
N LEU A 42 5.45 -38.63 -15.17
CA LEU A 42 4.78 -37.52 -14.50
C LEU A 42 4.44 -37.80 -13.00
N PRO A 43 3.94 -39.00 -12.62
CA PRO A 43 3.63 -39.29 -11.21
C PRO A 43 4.86 -39.38 -10.29
N THR A 44 6.05 -39.57 -10.86
CA THR A 44 7.30 -39.74 -10.09
C THR A 44 7.97 -38.40 -9.74
N VAL A 45 7.62 -37.32 -10.44
CA VAL A 45 8.22 -36.00 -10.21
C VAL A 45 7.41 -35.24 -9.16
N LYS A 46 7.92 -35.18 -7.93
CA LYS A 46 7.29 -34.42 -6.84
C LYS A 46 7.88 -33.02 -6.74
N ASN A 47 7.07 -32.05 -6.28
CA ASN A 47 7.48 -30.67 -5.98
C ASN A 47 8.02 -29.86 -7.18
N LEU A 48 7.64 -30.23 -8.41
CA LEU A 48 8.10 -29.54 -9.62
C LEU A 48 7.73 -28.05 -9.60
N ASN A 49 6.54 -27.71 -9.12
CA ASN A 49 6.07 -26.33 -8.99
C ASN A 49 6.99 -25.46 -8.15
N HIS A 50 7.22 -25.88 -6.91
CA HIS A 50 8.07 -25.16 -5.97
C HIS A 50 9.51 -25.05 -6.52
N PHE A 51 10.02 -26.12 -7.14
CA PHE A 51 11.34 -26.11 -7.74
C PHE A 51 11.45 -25.09 -8.88
N VAL A 52 10.58 -25.14 -9.89
CA VAL A 52 10.63 -24.23 -11.04
C VAL A 52 10.40 -22.78 -10.62
N SER A 53 9.39 -22.52 -9.78
CA SER A 53 9.11 -21.16 -9.29
C SER A 53 10.28 -20.60 -8.46
N SER A 54 10.92 -21.40 -7.62
CA SER A 54 12.06 -20.93 -6.81
C SER A 54 13.29 -20.66 -7.67
N GLN A 55 13.58 -21.51 -8.66
CA GLN A 55 14.69 -21.32 -9.59
C GLN A 55 14.50 -20.07 -10.47
N VAL A 56 13.29 -19.81 -10.97
CA VAL A 56 12.99 -18.59 -11.74
C VAL A 56 13.14 -17.34 -10.88
N MET A 57 12.64 -17.35 -9.64
CA MET A 57 12.80 -16.22 -8.73
C MET A 57 14.27 -15.98 -8.37
N GLN A 58 15.04 -17.05 -8.16
CA GLN A 58 16.48 -16.96 -7.93
C GLN A 58 17.19 -16.31 -9.14
N ALA A 59 16.86 -16.74 -10.37
CA ALA A 59 17.41 -16.15 -11.59
C ALA A 59 17.08 -14.66 -11.69
N LEU A 60 15.81 -14.28 -11.57
CA LEU A 60 15.35 -12.88 -11.64
C LEU A 60 15.89 -11.98 -10.51
N SER A 61 16.23 -12.55 -9.36
CA SER A 61 16.84 -11.80 -8.24
C SER A 61 18.34 -11.58 -8.41
N SER A 62 19.01 -12.43 -9.18
CA SER A 62 20.47 -12.42 -9.29
C SER A 62 20.98 -11.36 -10.26
N ARG A 63 20.19 -10.99 -11.27
CA ARG A 63 20.56 -10.00 -12.29
C ARG A 63 19.34 -9.49 -13.06
N VAL A 64 19.52 -8.38 -13.78
CA VAL A 64 18.53 -7.82 -14.71
C VAL A 64 18.69 -8.49 -16.08
N TYR A 65 17.59 -8.87 -16.72
CA TYR A 65 17.59 -9.47 -18.06
C TYR A 65 16.92 -8.53 -19.06
N PRO A 66 17.19 -8.69 -20.39
CA PRO A 66 16.38 -8.06 -21.41
C PRO A 66 14.89 -8.35 -21.21
N ARG A 67 14.02 -7.36 -21.48
CA ARG A 67 12.57 -7.45 -21.26
C ARG A 67 11.92 -8.71 -21.84
N ALA A 68 12.40 -9.17 -23.01
CA ALA A 68 11.91 -10.40 -23.65
C ALA A 68 12.23 -11.67 -22.82
N ILE A 69 13.42 -11.72 -22.21
CA ILE A 69 13.84 -12.84 -21.35
C ILE A 69 13.09 -12.77 -20.01
N GLU A 70 12.93 -11.58 -19.41
CA GLU A 70 12.13 -11.42 -18.19
C GLU A 70 10.67 -11.86 -18.41
N ALA A 71 10.04 -11.44 -19.51
CA ALA A 71 8.68 -11.85 -19.86
C ALA A 71 8.56 -13.37 -20.02
N ALA A 72 9.51 -14.02 -20.70
CA ALA A 72 9.53 -15.47 -20.85
C ALA A 72 9.77 -16.19 -19.50
N LEU A 73 10.61 -15.65 -18.62
CA LEU A 73 10.81 -16.18 -17.27
C LEU A 73 9.53 -16.05 -16.41
N PHE A 74 8.82 -14.92 -16.49
CA PHE A 74 7.53 -14.74 -15.82
C PHE A 74 6.48 -15.72 -16.34
N GLN A 75 6.34 -15.86 -17.66
CA GLN A 75 5.44 -16.85 -18.25
C GLN A 75 5.78 -18.27 -17.79
N LEU A 76 7.06 -18.62 -17.72
CA LEU A 76 7.49 -19.92 -17.21
C LEU A 76 7.08 -20.09 -15.74
N ARG A 77 7.17 -19.06 -14.90
CA ARG A 77 6.76 -19.15 -13.50
C ARG A 77 5.25 -19.28 -13.33
N GLU A 78 4.46 -18.52 -14.08
CA GLU A 78 2.99 -18.52 -14.00
C GLU A 78 2.42 -19.94 -14.20
N LEU A 79 3.01 -20.72 -15.12
CA LEU A 79 2.62 -22.12 -15.35
C LEU A 79 2.72 -23.02 -14.10
N PHE A 80 3.52 -22.63 -13.10
CA PHE A 80 3.85 -23.41 -11.90
C PHE A 80 3.44 -22.72 -10.58
N LEU A 81 2.54 -21.72 -10.61
CA LEU A 81 2.03 -21.05 -9.40
C LEU A 81 0.92 -21.83 -8.68
N GLU A 82 0.09 -22.59 -9.40
CA GLU A 82 -1.00 -23.41 -8.86
C GLU A 82 -0.56 -24.86 -8.61
N ASP A 83 -1.12 -25.52 -7.60
CA ASP A 83 -0.69 -26.86 -7.20
C ASP A 83 -1.01 -27.92 -8.28
N GLN A 84 0.04 -28.48 -8.90
CA GLN A 84 -0.06 -29.36 -10.06
C GLN A 84 -0.86 -30.62 -9.72
N GLN A 85 -0.78 -31.07 -8.47
CA GLN A 85 -1.41 -32.31 -8.00
C GLN A 85 -2.95 -32.23 -7.93
N GLN A 86 -3.52 -31.02 -7.94
CA GLN A 86 -4.97 -30.80 -7.89
C GLN A 86 -5.60 -30.61 -9.29
N LEU A 87 -4.78 -30.53 -10.33
CA LEU A 87 -5.24 -30.30 -11.70
C LEU A 87 -5.47 -31.62 -12.45
N PRO A 88 -6.45 -31.69 -13.38
CA PRO A 88 -6.62 -32.82 -14.28
C PRO A 88 -5.33 -33.14 -15.04
N VAL A 89 -5.06 -34.43 -15.29
CA VAL A 89 -3.82 -34.90 -15.94
C VAL A 89 -3.58 -34.22 -17.29
N GLU A 90 -4.64 -33.99 -18.08
CA GLU A 90 -4.56 -33.28 -19.36
C GLU A 90 -4.06 -31.83 -19.21
N SER A 91 -4.50 -31.12 -18.16
CA SER A 91 -4.04 -29.76 -17.87
C SER A 91 -2.58 -29.73 -17.41
N GLN A 92 -2.14 -30.74 -16.65
CA GLN A 92 -0.73 -30.89 -16.27
C GLN A 92 0.17 -31.12 -17.50
N GLN A 93 -0.27 -32.01 -18.41
CA GLN A 93 0.45 -32.30 -19.65
C GLN A 93 0.59 -31.06 -20.55
N ARG A 94 -0.51 -30.31 -20.73
CA ARG A 94 -0.51 -29.06 -21.51
C ARG A 94 0.45 -28.02 -20.96
N ARG A 95 0.46 -27.80 -19.64
CA ARG A 95 1.37 -26.85 -18.98
C ARG A 95 2.84 -27.24 -19.17
N LEU A 96 3.17 -28.54 -19.08
CA LEU A 96 4.53 -29.01 -19.33
C LEU A 96 4.96 -28.83 -20.79
N GLN A 97 4.04 -28.98 -21.75
CA GLN A 97 4.32 -28.69 -23.15
C GLN A 97 4.56 -27.19 -23.38
N GLU A 98 3.74 -26.32 -22.78
CA GLU A 98 3.92 -24.86 -22.83
C GLU A 98 5.25 -24.44 -22.19
N ALA A 99 5.61 -25.03 -21.04
CA ALA A 99 6.90 -24.79 -20.39
C ALA A 99 8.09 -25.19 -21.29
N MET A 100 7.99 -26.31 -22.02
CA MET A 100 9.01 -26.73 -22.99
C MET A 100 9.17 -25.76 -24.16
N VAL A 101 8.09 -25.12 -24.62
CA VAL A 101 8.16 -24.08 -25.65
C VAL A 101 8.91 -22.85 -25.11
N ILE A 102 8.58 -22.40 -23.90
CA ILE A 102 9.22 -21.24 -23.27
C ILE A 102 10.71 -21.49 -23.03
N LEU A 103 11.08 -22.69 -22.56
CA LEU A 103 12.49 -23.07 -22.38
C LEU A 103 13.29 -23.07 -23.69
N ARG A 104 12.68 -23.43 -24.83
CA ARG A 104 13.32 -23.31 -26.15
C ARG A 104 13.53 -21.86 -26.56
N VAL A 105 12.57 -20.98 -26.29
CA VAL A 105 12.70 -19.54 -26.54
C VAL A 105 13.84 -18.96 -25.71
N LEU A 106 13.90 -19.31 -24.42
CA LEU A 106 14.97 -18.87 -23.52
C LEU A 106 16.36 -19.40 -23.95
N ARG A 107 16.45 -20.66 -24.42
CA ARG A 107 17.70 -21.23 -24.98
C ARG A 107 18.18 -20.48 -26.23
N LYS A 108 17.26 -20.00 -27.08
CA LYS A 108 17.62 -19.20 -28.28
C LYS A 108 18.09 -17.79 -27.96
N ALA A 109 17.65 -17.22 -26.83
CA ALA A 109 18.00 -15.87 -26.39
C ALA A 109 19.32 -15.79 -25.58
N VAL A 110 20.00 -16.92 -25.35
CA VAL A 110 21.28 -16.97 -24.61
C VAL A 110 22.40 -16.11 -25.24
N PRO A 111 22.58 -16.06 -26.58
CA PRO A 111 23.63 -15.26 -27.21
C PRO A 111 23.49 -13.74 -26.96
N ASP A 112 22.26 -13.24 -26.82
CA ASP A 112 21.94 -11.82 -26.62
C ASP A 112 22.36 -11.29 -25.22
N LEU A 113 22.76 -12.18 -24.31
CA LEU A 113 23.23 -11.83 -22.97
C LEU A 113 24.68 -11.30 -22.95
N THR A 114 25.39 -11.34 -24.08
CA THR A 114 26.80 -10.91 -24.19
C THR A 114 27.01 -9.40 -24.09
N HIS A 115 25.96 -8.58 -24.28
CA HIS A 115 26.06 -7.11 -24.32
C HIS A 115 25.64 -6.38 -23.04
N THR A 116 25.32 -7.08 -21.93
CA THR A 116 24.67 -6.49 -20.74
C THR A 116 25.61 -6.01 -19.61
N ARG A 117 26.86 -5.63 -19.92
CA ARG A 117 27.60 -4.73 -19.02
C ARG A 117 27.26 -3.26 -19.33
N GLN A 118 26.05 -2.86 -18.97
CA GLN A 118 25.84 -1.49 -18.55
C GLN A 118 25.43 -1.60 -17.09
N GLU A 119 26.35 -1.23 -16.19
CA GLU A 119 25.96 -0.77 -14.86
C GLU A 119 24.83 0.25 -15.08
N PRO A 120 23.73 0.21 -14.29
CA PRO A 120 22.74 1.26 -14.39
C PRO A 120 23.48 2.57 -14.21
N GLU A 121 23.53 3.40 -15.26
CA GLU A 121 24.10 4.73 -15.15
C GLU A 121 23.49 5.39 -13.91
N PRO A 122 24.28 6.14 -13.11
CA PRO A 122 23.69 6.93 -12.05
C PRO A 122 22.50 7.67 -12.64
N ILE A 123 21.36 7.66 -11.95
CA ILE A 123 20.19 8.42 -12.36
C ILE A 123 20.63 9.89 -12.36
N VAL A 124 21.11 10.35 -13.50
CA VAL A 124 21.27 11.77 -13.78
C VAL A 124 19.83 12.23 -13.90
N VAL A 125 19.36 12.95 -12.88
CA VAL A 125 18.17 13.79 -13.01
C VAL A 125 18.54 14.82 -14.08
N ARG A 126 18.31 14.46 -15.35
CA ARG A 126 18.39 15.39 -16.46
C ARG A 126 17.28 16.40 -16.18
N GLY A 127 17.65 17.66 -15.93
CA GLY A 127 16.69 18.76 -15.93
C GLY A 127 15.87 18.70 -17.23
N PRO A 128 14.60 19.16 -17.21
CA PRO A 128 13.66 18.88 -18.28
C PRO A 128 14.19 19.43 -19.61
N GLY A 129 14.72 18.51 -20.43
CA GLY A 129 15.03 18.75 -21.82
C GLY A 129 13.70 18.84 -22.57
N MET A 130 13.42 20.03 -23.08
CA MET A 130 12.23 20.35 -23.85
C MET A 130 12.17 19.50 -25.14
N SER A 131 11.30 18.49 -25.18
CA SER A 131 10.55 18.09 -26.38
C SER A 131 9.46 17.09 -26.01
N GLU A 132 8.34 17.64 -25.56
CA GLU A 132 6.96 17.16 -25.62
C GLU A 132 6.23 17.97 -24.55
N THR A 133 5.21 18.73 -24.95
CA THR A 133 4.39 19.54 -24.04
C THR A 133 3.98 18.64 -22.87
N PRO A 134 4.32 18.95 -21.60
CA PRO A 134 3.90 18.09 -20.51
C PRO A 134 2.39 18.28 -20.40
N SER A 135 1.62 17.35 -20.95
CA SER A 135 0.30 17.08 -20.41
C SER A 135 0.54 16.87 -18.92
N ARG A 136 0.08 17.80 -18.08
CA ARG A 136 0.15 17.62 -16.62
C ARG A 136 -0.24 16.20 -16.31
N ALA A 137 0.61 15.49 -15.59
CA ALA A 137 0.35 14.10 -15.28
C ALA A 137 -1.05 14.01 -14.66
N TRP A 138 -1.84 13.02 -15.07
CA TRP A 138 -3.28 12.99 -14.75
C TRP A 138 -3.54 13.04 -13.24
N TRP A 139 -2.59 12.57 -12.42
CA TRP A 139 -2.64 12.60 -10.96
C TRP A 139 -2.49 14.02 -10.37
N GLU A 140 -1.77 14.94 -11.02
CA GLU A 140 -1.63 16.36 -10.62
C GLU A 140 -2.81 17.22 -11.09
N GLN A 141 -3.79 16.64 -11.80
CA GLN A 141 -4.93 17.40 -12.28
C GLN A 141 -5.74 17.94 -11.10
N PRO A 142 -6.09 19.24 -11.11
CA PRO A 142 -6.91 19.81 -10.05
C PRO A 142 -8.27 19.12 -9.94
N ILE A 143 -8.65 18.76 -8.71
CA ILE A 143 -9.87 17.98 -8.43
C ILE A 143 -11.16 18.66 -8.93
N ARG A 144 -11.13 19.99 -9.12
CA ARG A 144 -12.24 20.78 -9.71
C ARG A 144 -12.63 20.35 -11.13
N PHE A 145 -11.75 19.67 -11.86
CA PHE A 145 -12.05 19.14 -13.19
C PHE A 145 -12.66 17.75 -13.15
N ALA A 146 -12.69 17.10 -11.98
CA ALA A 146 -13.36 15.83 -11.82
C ALA A 146 -14.86 15.98 -12.03
N LYS A 147 -15.46 14.99 -12.69
CA LYS A 147 -16.89 14.97 -13.00
C LYS A 147 -17.72 15.13 -11.73
N GLY A 148 -18.59 16.12 -11.71
CA GLY A 148 -19.45 16.40 -10.57
C GLY A 148 -18.80 17.24 -9.46
N VAL A 149 -17.58 17.77 -9.64
CA VAL A 149 -16.96 18.70 -8.69
C VAL A 149 -17.10 20.14 -9.17
N GLY A 150 -18.18 20.81 -8.76
CA GLY A 150 -18.34 22.26 -8.99
C GLY A 150 -17.64 23.13 -7.95
N PRO A 151 -17.63 24.47 -8.09
CA PRO A 151 -16.90 25.40 -7.21
C PRO A 151 -17.21 25.24 -5.71
N LYS A 152 -18.48 24.97 -5.38
CA LYS A 152 -18.92 24.71 -4.00
C LYS A 152 -18.37 23.39 -3.42
N ARG A 153 -18.19 22.37 -4.27
CA ARG A 153 -17.61 21.08 -3.86
C ARG A 153 -16.09 21.19 -3.75
N THR A 154 -15.45 21.96 -4.63
CA THR A 154 -14.01 22.25 -4.54
C THR A 154 -13.65 22.87 -3.20
N SER A 155 -14.39 23.89 -2.73
CA SER A 155 -14.10 24.53 -1.44
C SER A 155 -14.37 23.63 -0.23
N LEU A 156 -15.21 22.59 -0.37
CA LEU A 156 -15.38 21.56 0.66
C LEU A 156 -14.23 20.55 0.65
N LEU A 157 -13.80 20.11 -0.53
CA LEU A 157 -12.68 19.18 -0.71
C LEU A 157 -11.36 19.75 -0.21
N GLN A 158 -11.12 21.04 -0.43
CA GLN A 158 -9.94 21.75 0.11
C GLN A 158 -9.86 21.70 1.64
N ARG A 159 -10.99 21.62 2.35
CA ARG A 159 -10.99 21.47 3.83
C ARG A 159 -10.44 20.12 4.27
N PHE A 160 -10.46 19.12 3.39
CA PHE A 160 -9.83 17.81 3.59
C PHE A 160 -8.40 17.75 3.05
N GLY A 161 -7.86 18.85 2.53
CA GLY A 161 -6.57 18.86 1.84
C GLY A 161 -6.59 18.21 0.46
N ILE A 162 -7.78 18.02 -0.14
CA ILE A 162 -7.92 17.39 -1.46
C ILE A 162 -7.91 18.48 -2.53
N GLU A 163 -6.77 18.65 -3.20
CA GLU A 163 -6.60 19.65 -4.26
C GLU A 163 -6.45 19.00 -5.65
N THR A 164 -5.91 17.79 -5.70
CA THR A 164 -5.60 17.04 -6.92
C THR A 164 -6.35 15.71 -6.98
N VAL A 165 -6.30 15.05 -8.15
CA VAL A 165 -6.82 13.68 -8.32
C VAL A 165 -6.07 12.70 -7.42
N GLU A 166 -4.75 12.87 -7.29
CA GLU A 166 -3.91 12.07 -6.39
C GLU A 166 -4.39 12.18 -4.94
N ASP A 167 -4.55 13.39 -4.41
CA ASP A 167 -5.02 13.60 -3.04
C ASP A 167 -6.37 12.91 -2.81
N GLY A 168 -7.24 12.94 -3.83
CA GLY A 168 -8.53 12.24 -3.81
C GLY A 168 -8.36 10.73 -3.67
N LEU A 169 -7.59 10.11 -4.57
CA LEU A 169 -7.36 8.66 -4.58
C LEU A 169 -6.59 8.16 -3.35
N TRP A 170 -5.78 9.00 -2.71
CA TRP A 170 -5.12 8.67 -1.44
C TRP A 170 -5.96 8.99 -0.21
N THR A 171 -7.16 9.55 -0.36
CA THR A 171 -8.12 9.72 0.73
C THR A 171 -8.83 8.41 1.02
N LEU A 172 -8.15 7.49 1.71
CA LEU A 172 -8.69 6.16 1.99
C LEU A 172 -9.89 6.21 2.96
N PRO A 173 -10.81 5.23 2.89
CA PRO A 173 -11.88 5.08 3.88
C PRO A 173 -11.32 4.78 5.27
N TRP A 174 -11.98 5.26 6.33
CA TRP A 174 -11.54 5.03 7.71
C TRP A 174 -12.27 3.87 8.40
N ARG A 175 -13.41 3.44 7.85
CA ARG A 175 -14.14 2.24 8.24
C ARG A 175 -15.01 1.75 7.08
N TYR A 176 -15.57 0.56 7.23
CA TYR A 176 -16.49 -0.02 6.26
C TYR A 176 -17.80 -0.44 6.93
N GLU A 177 -18.89 -0.38 6.17
CA GLU A 177 -20.20 -0.85 6.60
C GLU A 177 -20.64 -1.98 5.69
N ASP A 178 -20.90 -3.16 6.26
CA ASP A 178 -21.43 -4.28 5.50
C ASP A 178 -22.93 -4.08 5.24
N ARG A 179 -23.24 -3.70 4.00
CA ARG A 179 -24.60 -3.57 3.47
C ARG A 179 -24.86 -4.61 2.38
N SER A 180 -24.12 -5.72 2.37
CA SER A 180 -24.27 -6.79 1.37
C SER A 180 -25.45 -7.72 1.68
N VAL A 181 -25.77 -7.90 2.97
CA VAL A 181 -26.84 -8.79 3.41
C VAL A 181 -28.14 -8.00 3.56
N MET A 182 -29.07 -8.23 2.64
CA MET A 182 -30.44 -7.72 2.73
C MET A 182 -31.39 -8.83 3.16
N THR A 183 -32.19 -8.54 4.17
CA THR A 183 -33.25 -9.44 4.63
C THR A 183 -34.55 -9.04 3.95
N PRO A 184 -35.23 -9.96 3.24
CA PRO A 184 -36.58 -9.69 2.74
C PRO A 184 -37.52 -9.34 3.89
N ILE A 185 -38.44 -8.39 3.69
CA ILE A 185 -39.34 -7.91 4.74
C ILE A 185 -40.15 -9.05 5.35
N GLY A 186 -40.58 -10.02 4.55
CA GLY A 186 -41.33 -11.19 5.01
C GLY A 186 -40.52 -12.18 5.86
N GLN A 187 -39.20 -12.03 5.95
CA GLN A 187 -38.30 -12.88 6.75
C GLN A 187 -37.76 -12.18 8.00
N LEU A 188 -38.26 -10.98 8.31
CA LEU A 188 -37.79 -10.22 9.45
C LEU A 188 -38.16 -10.88 10.78
N VAL A 189 -37.20 -10.90 11.70
CA VAL A 189 -37.36 -11.45 13.04
C VAL A 189 -37.34 -10.32 14.08
N PRO A 190 -38.36 -10.22 14.95
CA PRO A 190 -38.36 -9.27 16.05
C PRO A 190 -37.13 -9.35 16.95
N GLY A 191 -36.65 -8.19 17.39
CA GLY A 191 -35.51 -8.04 18.29
C GLY A 191 -34.14 -8.04 17.60
N VAL A 192 -34.07 -8.47 16.33
CA VAL A 192 -32.84 -8.57 15.53
C VAL A 192 -32.61 -7.29 14.73
N GLN A 193 -31.34 -6.97 14.48
CA GLN A 193 -30.95 -5.89 13.57
C GLN A 193 -30.93 -6.43 12.14
N ALA A 194 -31.64 -5.75 11.23
CA ALA A 194 -31.75 -6.17 9.84
C ALA A 194 -31.63 -4.97 8.90
N SER A 195 -31.11 -5.23 7.70
CA SER A 195 -31.09 -4.30 6.58
C SER A 195 -32.13 -4.73 5.56
N ILE A 196 -33.00 -3.82 5.14
CA ILE A 196 -34.01 -4.04 4.12
C ILE A 196 -33.83 -3.06 2.97
N CYS A 197 -34.32 -3.44 1.78
CA CYS A 197 -34.40 -2.56 0.62
C CYS A 197 -35.80 -2.68 0.02
N GLY A 198 -36.47 -1.55 -0.18
CA GLY A 198 -37.82 -1.53 -0.75
C GLY A 198 -38.23 -0.14 -1.20
N THR A 199 -39.47 0.00 -1.65
CA THR A 199 -40.04 1.25 -2.13
C THR A 199 -41.00 1.83 -1.10
N ILE A 200 -40.92 3.14 -0.87
CA ILE A 200 -41.84 3.84 0.03
C ILE A 200 -43.22 3.88 -0.62
N VAL A 201 -44.21 3.27 0.02
CA VAL A 201 -45.61 3.25 -0.46
C VAL A 201 -46.52 4.20 0.33
N ARG A 202 -46.07 4.63 1.51
CA ARG A 202 -46.77 5.62 2.35
C ARG A 202 -45.75 6.46 3.10
N SER A 203 -46.03 7.76 3.21
CA SER A 203 -45.22 8.71 3.97
C SER A 203 -46.15 9.75 4.60
N GLU A 204 -46.18 9.82 5.93
CA GLU A 204 -47.06 10.71 6.69
C GLU A 204 -46.31 11.38 7.82
N ALA A 205 -46.27 12.71 7.80
CA ALA A 205 -45.75 13.50 8.90
C ALA A 205 -46.87 13.89 9.88
N LYS A 206 -46.72 13.53 11.15
CA LYS A 206 -47.60 13.93 12.25
C LYS A 206 -46.87 14.91 13.16
N ARG A 207 -47.51 16.02 13.49
CA ARG A 207 -47.01 17.00 14.47
C ARG A 207 -47.85 16.92 15.74
N ALA A 208 -47.27 16.46 16.83
CA ALA A 208 -47.99 16.38 18.10
C ALA A 208 -48.16 17.78 18.71
N ARG A 209 -49.41 18.24 18.88
CA ARG A 209 -49.76 19.59 19.40
C ARG A 209 -49.18 19.92 20.78
N SER A 210 -48.90 18.92 21.61
CA SER A 210 -48.60 19.11 23.04
C SER A 210 -47.10 19.04 23.41
N ARG A 211 -46.21 18.54 22.55
CA ARG A 211 -44.81 18.23 22.94
C ARG A 211 -43.69 18.65 21.98
N ARG A 212 -43.94 19.53 20.99
CA ARG A 212 -42.97 19.88 19.91
C ARG A 212 -42.36 18.65 19.22
N LEU A 213 -43.05 17.52 19.25
CA LEU A 213 -42.57 16.27 18.71
C LEU A 213 -43.09 16.11 17.28
N THR A 214 -42.18 15.93 16.33
CA THR A 214 -42.53 15.58 14.94
C THR A 214 -42.27 14.09 14.73
N ILE A 215 -43.21 13.41 14.11
CA ILE A 215 -43.12 11.98 13.80
C ILE A 215 -43.33 11.84 12.30
N LEU A 216 -42.37 11.23 11.60
CA LEU A 216 -42.55 10.82 10.22
C LEU A 216 -42.75 9.30 10.21
N ASP A 217 -43.95 8.88 9.82
CA ASP A 217 -44.32 7.48 9.62
C ASP A 217 -44.18 7.15 8.13
N ILE A 218 -43.32 6.21 7.77
CA ILE A 218 -43.24 5.67 6.42
C ILE A 218 -43.56 4.18 6.40
N VAL A 219 -44.10 3.70 5.28
CA VAL A 219 -44.26 2.27 5.00
C VAL A 219 -43.43 1.93 3.78
N VAL A 220 -42.53 0.97 3.93
CA VAL A 220 -41.69 0.44 2.87
C VAL A 220 -42.24 -0.91 2.45
N GLU A 221 -42.34 -1.14 1.15
CA GLU A 221 -42.80 -2.39 0.55
C GLU A 221 -41.68 -3.02 -0.28
N ASP A 222 -41.55 -4.34 -0.19
CA ASP A 222 -40.77 -5.17 -1.11
C ASP A 222 -41.66 -6.29 -1.69
N SER A 223 -41.09 -7.23 -2.43
CA SER A 223 -41.85 -8.34 -3.03
C SER A 223 -42.44 -9.33 -2.01
N THR A 224 -42.03 -9.25 -0.75
CA THR A 224 -42.37 -10.20 0.32
C THR A 224 -43.29 -9.62 1.39
N GLY A 225 -43.37 -8.29 1.52
CA GLY A 225 -44.27 -7.65 2.47
C GLY A 225 -44.07 -6.16 2.66
N ARG A 226 -44.68 -5.64 3.72
CA ARG A 226 -44.62 -4.22 4.11
C ARG A 226 -44.08 -4.08 5.53
N LEU A 227 -43.26 -3.06 5.75
CA LEU A 227 -42.73 -2.71 7.07
C LEU A 227 -42.92 -1.23 7.34
N GLN A 228 -43.40 -0.91 8.55
CA GLN A 228 -43.48 0.46 9.03
C GLN A 228 -42.13 0.90 9.62
N ALA A 229 -41.67 2.10 9.28
CA ALA A 229 -40.53 2.75 9.91
C ALA A 229 -40.94 4.14 10.41
N VAL A 230 -40.45 4.51 11.59
CA VAL A 230 -40.87 5.73 12.28
C VAL A 230 -39.65 6.56 12.63
N PHE A 231 -39.67 7.84 12.27
CA PHE A 231 -38.59 8.79 12.55
C PHE A 231 -39.09 9.89 13.47
N PHE A 232 -38.43 10.08 14.61
CA PHE A 232 -38.78 11.09 15.59
C PHE A 232 -37.89 12.33 15.43
N ASN A 233 -38.48 13.52 15.47
CA ASN A 233 -37.80 14.82 15.44
C ASN A 233 -36.89 15.06 14.22
N GLN A 234 -37.20 14.43 13.07
CA GLN A 234 -36.45 14.57 11.83
C GLN A 234 -37.34 15.08 10.67
N PRO A 235 -37.86 16.31 10.78
CA PRO A 235 -38.84 16.83 9.81
C PRO A 235 -38.26 17.04 8.39
N PHE A 236 -36.94 17.16 8.25
CA PHE A 236 -36.29 17.31 6.94
C PHE A 236 -36.43 16.04 6.06
N LEU A 237 -36.67 14.87 6.66
CA LEU A 237 -36.86 13.61 5.94
C LEU A 237 -38.17 13.56 5.16
N GLU A 238 -39.18 14.36 5.55
CA GLU A 238 -40.46 14.43 4.85
C GLU A 238 -40.30 14.79 3.36
N GLN A 239 -39.34 15.66 3.05
CA GLN A 239 -39.04 16.07 1.67
C GLN A 239 -38.25 15.02 0.89
N LEU A 240 -37.56 14.12 1.59
CA LEU A 240 -36.69 13.10 1.00
C LEU A 240 -37.43 11.77 0.80
N PHE A 241 -38.34 11.44 1.72
CA PHE A 241 -39.05 10.16 1.78
C PHE A 241 -40.42 10.29 1.15
N THR A 242 -40.43 10.52 -0.16
CA THR A 242 -41.66 10.58 -0.96
C THR A 242 -42.06 9.20 -1.47
N VAL A 243 -43.36 9.01 -1.70
CA VAL A 243 -43.91 7.77 -2.25
C VAL A 243 -43.27 7.48 -3.62
N GLY A 244 -42.90 6.22 -3.85
CA GLY A 244 -42.18 5.76 -5.03
C GLY A 244 -40.65 5.80 -4.88
N THR A 245 -40.12 6.40 -3.82
CA THR A 245 -38.67 6.43 -3.57
C THR A 245 -38.19 5.06 -3.08
N SER A 246 -37.15 4.51 -3.72
CA SER A 246 -36.46 3.31 -3.24
C SER A 246 -35.49 3.66 -2.12
N ILE A 247 -35.54 2.91 -1.03
CA ILE A 247 -34.77 3.19 0.20
C ILE A 247 -34.23 1.89 0.80
N MET A 248 -32.99 1.97 1.29
CA MET A 248 -32.41 0.99 2.18
C MET A 248 -32.55 1.49 3.61
N LEU A 249 -33.07 0.66 4.50
CA LEU A 249 -33.15 0.93 5.93
C LEU A 249 -32.41 -0.15 6.70
N THR A 250 -31.61 0.27 7.68
CA THR A 250 -30.96 -0.64 8.62
C THR A 250 -31.36 -0.24 10.02
N GLY A 251 -31.85 -1.22 10.79
CA GLY A 251 -32.39 -0.93 12.11
C GLY A 251 -32.82 -2.17 12.85
N ARG A 252 -33.26 -1.97 14.09
CA ARG A 252 -33.77 -3.05 14.94
C ARG A 252 -35.24 -3.26 14.68
N ILE A 253 -35.64 -4.50 14.43
CA ILE A 253 -37.05 -4.85 14.28
C ILE A 253 -37.67 -4.91 15.67
N ILE A 254 -38.75 -4.17 15.87
CA ILE A 254 -39.48 -4.12 17.13
C ILE A 254 -40.97 -4.37 16.87
N VAL A 255 -41.62 -5.00 17.85
CA VAL A 255 -43.06 -5.21 17.81
C VAL A 255 -43.71 -4.05 18.58
N SER A 256 -44.66 -3.39 17.94
CA SER A 256 -45.46 -2.35 18.57
C SER A 256 -46.91 -2.80 18.61
N ALA A 257 -47.49 -2.82 19.80
CA ALA A 257 -48.93 -2.95 19.98
C ALA A 257 -49.51 -1.53 19.96
N THR A 258 -50.05 -1.12 18.82
CA THR A 258 -50.75 0.16 18.68
C THR A 258 -52.21 -0.14 18.34
N GLN A 259 -53.12 0.32 19.21
CA GLN A 259 -54.58 0.16 19.03
C GLN A 259 -55.07 -1.29 18.88
N GLY A 260 -54.43 -2.25 19.57
CA GLY A 260 -54.85 -3.65 19.57
C GLY A 260 -54.36 -4.49 18.38
N LEU A 261 -53.71 -3.88 17.38
CA LEU A 261 -52.97 -4.60 16.35
C LEU A 261 -51.49 -4.70 16.72
N VAL A 262 -50.98 -5.93 16.68
CA VAL A 262 -49.55 -6.23 16.79
C VAL A 262 -48.93 -6.01 15.42
N ALA A 263 -48.16 -4.94 15.25
CA ALA A 263 -47.46 -4.63 14.01
C ALA A 263 -45.95 -4.63 14.22
N MET A 264 -45.22 -5.18 13.25
CA MET A 264 -43.77 -5.03 13.20
C MET A 264 -43.43 -3.64 12.68
N ARG A 265 -42.49 -2.98 13.35
CA ARG A 265 -41.89 -1.73 12.91
C ARG A 265 -40.37 -1.80 13.03
N MET A 266 -39.67 -0.98 12.28
CA MET A 266 -38.23 -0.81 12.42
C MET A 266 -37.91 0.47 13.21
N ASP A 267 -37.05 0.33 14.20
CA ASP A 267 -36.31 1.45 14.78
C ASP A 267 -35.05 1.68 13.93
N VAL A 268 -35.09 2.72 13.10
CA VAL A 268 -34.12 2.94 12.03
C VAL A 268 -32.85 3.57 12.61
N ALA A 269 -31.74 2.85 12.52
CA ALA A 269 -30.42 3.36 12.89
C ALA A 269 -29.75 4.08 11.72
N GLN A 270 -29.96 3.59 10.50
CA GLN A 270 -29.34 4.11 9.28
C GLN A 270 -30.32 4.02 8.11
N TYR A 271 -30.22 4.96 7.18
CA TYR A 271 -30.97 4.95 5.95
C TYR A 271 -30.09 5.40 4.78
N GLU A 272 -30.41 4.92 3.59
CA GLU A 272 -29.79 5.36 2.34
C GLU A 272 -30.84 5.37 1.24
N ILE A 273 -30.98 6.50 0.54
CA ILE A 273 -31.86 6.57 -0.64
C ILE A 273 -31.17 5.82 -1.78
N VAL A 274 -31.85 4.82 -2.33
CA VAL A 274 -31.33 4.05 -3.45
C VAL A 274 -31.48 4.92 -4.69
N GLY A 275 -30.35 5.32 -5.28
CA GLY A 275 -30.36 6.04 -6.56
C GLY A 275 -30.89 5.16 -7.69
N THR A 276 -30.97 5.70 -8.91
CA THR A 276 -31.34 4.90 -10.09
C THR A 276 -30.10 4.31 -10.77
N GLY A 277 -30.24 3.12 -11.35
CA GLY A 277 -29.20 2.48 -12.15
C GLY A 277 -27.93 2.12 -11.38
N THR A 278 -26.76 2.40 -11.96
CA THR A 278 -25.44 2.04 -11.41
C THR A 278 -25.07 2.78 -10.12
N GLU A 279 -25.71 3.92 -9.81
CA GLU A 279 -25.48 4.66 -8.57
C GLU A 279 -26.01 3.89 -7.34
N ALA A 280 -27.07 3.10 -7.50
CA ALA A 280 -27.61 2.25 -6.44
C ALA A 280 -26.55 1.26 -5.89
N LEU A 281 -25.79 0.66 -6.80
CA LEU A 281 -24.76 -0.35 -6.49
C LEU A 281 -23.54 0.23 -5.77
N LEU A 282 -23.38 1.55 -5.74
CA LEU A 282 -22.31 2.20 -4.96
C LEU A 282 -22.66 2.31 -3.48
N HIS A 283 -23.95 2.24 -3.16
CA HIS A 283 -24.44 2.61 -1.84
C HIS A 283 -25.07 1.49 -1.04
N VAL A 284 -25.45 0.41 -1.72
CA VAL A 284 -26.29 -0.67 -1.21
C VAL A 284 -25.88 -1.99 -1.86
N GLY A 285 -26.07 -3.12 -1.15
CA GLY A 285 -25.82 -4.47 -1.69
C GLY A 285 -24.35 -4.87 -1.71
N ARG A 286 -23.50 -4.17 -0.96
CA ARG A 286 -22.06 -4.45 -0.84
C ARG A 286 -21.48 -3.92 0.47
N ILE A 287 -20.22 -4.26 0.74
CA ILE A 287 -19.42 -3.56 1.73
C ILE A 287 -19.16 -2.15 1.21
N VAL A 288 -19.52 -1.16 2.02
CA VAL A 288 -19.52 0.25 1.67
C VAL A 288 -18.42 0.98 2.45
N PRO A 289 -17.53 1.72 1.79
CA PRO A 289 -16.55 2.56 2.48
C PRO A 289 -17.22 3.77 3.16
N VAL A 290 -16.72 4.13 4.34
CA VAL A 290 -17.10 5.35 5.05
C VAL A 290 -15.90 6.28 5.15
N TYR A 291 -16.13 7.55 4.84
CA TYR A 291 -15.10 8.58 4.80
C TYR A 291 -15.34 9.60 5.92
N HIS A 292 -14.36 10.47 6.15
CA HIS A 292 -14.56 11.61 7.02
C HIS A 292 -15.55 12.59 6.37
N GLU A 293 -16.50 13.07 7.16
CA GLU A 293 -17.58 13.94 6.69
C GLU A 293 -17.41 15.35 7.25
N THR A 294 -17.92 16.35 6.52
CA THR A 294 -18.03 17.73 7.03
C THR A 294 -19.37 18.32 6.63
N LYS A 295 -19.72 19.49 7.18
CA LYS A 295 -20.99 20.14 6.85
C LYS A 295 -21.09 20.39 5.34
N GLY A 296 -22.00 19.67 4.68
CA GLY A 296 -22.22 19.74 3.24
C GLY A 296 -21.40 18.75 2.39
N TRP A 297 -20.60 17.88 3.03
CA TRP A 297 -19.85 16.80 2.38
C TRP A 297 -20.09 15.46 3.10
N THR A 298 -20.66 14.47 2.40
CA THR A 298 -21.02 13.16 2.98
C THR A 298 -20.21 12.01 2.38
N SER A 299 -20.17 10.86 3.06
CA SER A 299 -19.54 9.64 2.53
C SER A 299 -20.22 9.16 1.25
N ARG A 300 -21.50 9.46 1.03
CA ARG A 300 -22.18 9.21 -0.25
C ARG A 300 -21.54 10.03 -1.37
N GLN A 301 -21.33 11.32 -1.14
CA GLN A 301 -20.69 12.21 -2.12
C GLN A 301 -19.23 11.79 -2.38
N MET A 302 -18.50 11.40 -1.32
CA MET A 302 -17.14 10.89 -1.46
C MET A 302 -17.08 9.60 -2.29
N ARG A 303 -17.99 8.64 -2.04
CA ARG A 303 -18.10 7.42 -2.87
C ARG A 303 -18.34 7.74 -4.34
N ALA A 304 -19.27 8.64 -4.64
CA ALA A 304 -19.54 9.04 -6.02
C ALA A 304 -18.32 9.70 -6.68
N LEU A 305 -17.59 10.55 -5.94
CA LEU A 305 -16.34 11.15 -6.40
C LEU A 305 -15.28 10.07 -6.68
N MET A 306 -14.97 9.22 -5.70
CA MET A 306 -13.96 8.17 -5.83
C MET A 306 -14.27 7.20 -6.96
N LYS A 307 -15.55 6.83 -7.14
CA LYS A 307 -15.95 6.01 -8.28
C LYS A 307 -15.65 6.70 -9.60
N GLY A 308 -16.00 7.98 -9.72
CA GLY A 308 -15.72 8.77 -10.92
C GLY A 308 -14.22 8.92 -11.21
N LEU A 309 -13.40 9.11 -10.19
CA LEU A 309 -11.94 9.19 -10.33
C LEU A 309 -11.34 7.86 -10.76
N LEU A 310 -11.75 6.76 -10.14
CA LEU A 310 -11.27 5.43 -10.50
C LEU A 310 -11.70 5.03 -11.90
N ASP A 311 -12.95 5.27 -12.27
CA ASP A 311 -13.44 4.95 -13.62
C ASP A 311 -12.72 5.75 -14.71
N ALA A 312 -12.28 6.97 -14.40
CA ALA A 312 -11.56 7.83 -15.34
C ALA A 312 -10.05 7.53 -15.40
N HIS A 313 -9.43 7.21 -14.27
CA HIS A 313 -7.96 7.27 -14.14
C HIS A 313 -7.31 6.00 -13.57
N ALA A 314 -8.06 5.01 -13.09
CA ALA A 314 -7.45 3.82 -12.49
C ALA A 314 -6.55 3.05 -13.46
N SER A 315 -6.85 3.07 -14.77
CA SER A 315 -6.00 2.46 -15.80
C SER A 315 -4.69 3.21 -16.04
N GLU A 316 -4.64 4.50 -15.73
CA GLU A 316 -3.47 5.36 -15.93
C GLU A 316 -2.54 5.38 -14.70
N ALA A 317 -2.95 4.76 -13.59
CA ALA A 317 -2.14 4.63 -12.38
C ALA A 317 -0.77 3.99 -12.69
N GLN A 318 0.30 4.70 -12.36
CA GLN A 318 1.66 4.24 -12.63
C GLN A 318 2.16 3.34 -11.50
N GLU A 319 2.68 2.19 -11.89
CA GLU A 319 3.24 1.21 -10.95
C GLU A 319 4.65 1.65 -10.51
N VAL A 320 4.77 2.12 -9.27
CA VAL A 320 6.04 2.59 -8.67
C VAL A 320 6.93 1.43 -8.21
N LEU A 321 6.34 0.30 -7.81
CA LEU A 321 7.10 -0.84 -7.31
C LEU A 321 7.57 -1.73 -8.46
N PRO A 322 8.89 -2.01 -8.57
CA PRO A 322 9.40 -2.91 -9.58
C PRO A 322 8.74 -4.29 -9.51
N VAL A 323 8.52 -4.89 -10.68
CA VAL A 323 7.90 -6.22 -10.79
C VAL A 323 8.59 -7.28 -9.90
N PRO A 324 9.93 -7.36 -9.79
CA PRO A 324 10.58 -8.34 -8.92
C PRO A 324 10.22 -8.17 -7.44
N LEU A 325 10.02 -6.92 -6.99
CA LEU A 325 9.67 -6.62 -5.61
C LEU A 325 8.22 -7.05 -5.32
N ARG A 326 7.29 -6.74 -6.22
CA ARG A 326 5.89 -7.17 -6.11
C ARG A 326 5.76 -8.68 -6.11
N ALA A 327 6.50 -9.34 -7.01
CA ALA A 327 6.56 -10.79 -7.10
C ALA A 327 7.09 -11.45 -5.83
N ARG A 328 8.15 -10.88 -5.23
CA ARG A 328 8.77 -11.39 -3.99
C ARG A 328 7.84 -11.29 -2.79
N TYR A 329 7.15 -10.15 -2.63
CA TYR A 329 6.31 -9.88 -1.47
C TYR A 329 4.82 -10.20 -1.68
N ARG A 330 4.46 -10.68 -2.88
CA ARG A 330 3.08 -10.97 -3.33
C ARG A 330 2.17 -9.74 -3.17
N LEU A 331 2.62 -8.62 -3.71
CA LEU A 331 1.91 -7.36 -3.62
C LEU A 331 1.03 -7.14 -4.86
N LEU A 332 -0.21 -6.70 -4.64
CA LEU A 332 -1.15 -6.37 -5.72
C LEU A 332 -0.63 -5.22 -6.60
N PRO A 333 -0.99 -5.13 -7.88
CA PRO A 333 -0.80 -3.90 -8.66
C PRO A 333 -1.48 -2.70 -7.99
N ILE A 334 -0.90 -1.50 -8.13
CA ILE A 334 -1.42 -0.29 -7.49
C ILE A 334 -2.88 0.00 -7.87
N GLN A 335 -3.25 -0.21 -9.14
CA GLN A 335 -4.61 0.03 -9.64
C GLN A 335 -5.63 -0.83 -8.87
N GLN A 336 -5.30 -2.11 -8.69
CA GLN A 336 -6.15 -3.05 -7.97
C GLN A 336 -6.20 -2.73 -6.47
N ALA A 337 -5.06 -2.35 -5.87
CA ALA A 337 -5.01 -2.02 -4.45
C ALA A 337 -5.89 -0.81 -4.11
N ILE A 338 -5.81 0.28 -4.88
CA ILE A 338 -6.66 1.46 -4.67
C ILE A 338 -8.14 1.09 -4.91
N GLN A 339 -8.44 0.36 -6.00
CA GLN A 339 -9.80 -0.08 -6.31
C GLN A 339 -10.41 -0.91 -5.18
N ASP A 340 -9.67 -1.85 -4.61
CA ASP A 340 -10.16 -2.79 -3.59
C ASP A 340 -10.31 -2.12 -2.21
N VAL A 341 -9.51 -1.09 -1.90
CA VAL A 341 -9.67 -0.29 -0.67
C VAL A 341 -10.92 0.60 -0.79
N HIS A 342 -11.11 1.31 -1.91
CA HIS A 342 -12.29 2.16 -2.05
C HIS A 342 -13.58 1.38 -2.33
N PHE A 343 -13.50 0.29 -3.09
CA PHE A 343 -14.66 -0.51 -3.51
C PHE A 343 -14.37 -2.00 -3.40
N PRO A 344 -14.36 -2.54 -2.17
CA PRO A 344 -14.05 -3.94 -1.90
C PRO A 344 -14.90 -4.90 -2.74
N GLN A 345 -14.28 -5.99 -3.19
CA GLN A 345 -14.96 -7.04 -3.94
C GLN A 345 -15.94 -7.81 -3.05
N PRO A 346 -17.02 -8.38 -3.63
CA PRO A 346 -17.90 -9.30 -2.91
C PRO A 346 -17.09 -10.45 -2.27
N GLY A 347 -17.42 -10.80 -1.02
CA GLY A 347 -16.71 -11.85 -0.28
C GLY A 347 -15.42 -11.40 0.42
N THR A 348 -15.06 -10.11 0.34
CA THR A 348 -13.96 -9.56 1.15
C THR A 348 -14.30 -9.68 2.65
N ASP A 349 -13.36 -10.14 3.45
CA ASP A 349 -13.49 -10.19 4.92
C ASP A 349 -13.55 -8.76 5.50
N GLY A 350 -14.74 -8.35 5.95
CA GLY A 350 -14.97 -7.02 6.53
C GLY A 350 -14.11 -6.74 7.76
N GLY A 351 -13.81 -7.77 8.57
CA GLY A 351 -12.96 -7.63 9.76
C GLY A 351 -11.48 -7.41 9.43
N GLN A 352 -10.99 -7.95 8.32
CA GLN A 352 -9.65 -7.60 7.80
C GLN A 352 -9.65 -6.21 7.18
N LEU A 353 -10.73 -5.86 6.49
CA LEU A 353 -10.88 -4.57 5.82
C LEU A 353 -10.87 -3.40 6.82
N ASP A 354 -11.66 -3.48 7.90
CA ASP A 354 -11.67 -2.47 8.97
C ASP A 354 -10.35 -2.35 9.72
N ARG A 355 -9.58 -3.44 9.83
CA ARG A 355 -8.25 -3.44 10.47
C ARG A 355 -7.12 -3.03 9.53
N GLY A 356 -7.41 -2.76 8.26
CA GLY A 356 -6.39 -2.44 7.26
C GLY A 356 -5.42 -3.59 6.98
N LEU A 357 -5.89 -4.84 7.07
CA LEU A 357 -5.06 -6.04 6.93
C LEU A 357 -5.20 -6.75 5.58
N THR A 358 -6.05 -6.23 4.69
CA THR A 358 -6.26 -6.85 3.37
C THR A 358 -5.01 -6.73 2.49
N PRO A 359 -4.85 -7.58 1.45
CA PRO A 359 -3.72 -7.49 0.53
C PRO A 359 -3.55 -6.10 -0.10
N ALA A 360 -4.66 -5.39 -0.32
CA ALA A 360 -4.67 -4.02 -0.83
C ALA A 360 -4.07 -3.02 0.17
N HIS A 361 -4.50 -3.03 1.43
CA HIS A 361 -3.90 -2.20 2.48
C HIS A 361 -2.42 -2.54 2.72
N ARG A 362 -2.09 -3.83 2.76
CA ARG A 362 -0.70 -4.30 2.88
C ARG A 362 0.17 -3.76 1.75
N ARG A 363 -0.34 -3.73 0.53
CA ARG A 363 0.35 -3.16 -0.63
C ARG A 363 0.61 -1.66 -0.45
N LEU A 364 -0.43 -0.88 -0.13
CA LEU A 364 -0.31 0.57 0.03
C LEU A 364 0.64 0.94 1.18
N ALA A 365 0.51 0.29 2.34
CA ALA A 365 1.40 0.49 3.48
C ALA A 365 2.84 0.09 3.18
N PHE A 366 3.04 -1.00 2.41
CA PHE A 366 4.38 -1.39 1.97
C PHE A 366 4.99 -0.31 1.07
N GLU A 367 4.22 0.19 0.10
CA GLU A 367 4.68 1.21 -0.84
C GLU A 367 5.11 2.49 -0.14
N GLU A 368 4.27 3.01 0.76
CA GLU A 368 4.56 4.20 1.55
C GLU A 368 5.86 4.05 2.36
N LEU A 369 5.98 2.96 3.12
CA LEU A 369 7.19 2.69 3.91
C LEU A 369 8.41 2.46 3.01
N PHE A 370 8.25 1.78 1.88
CA PHE A 370 9.34 1.51 0.96
C PHE A 370 9.87 2.79 0.32
N VAL A 371 8.99 3.68 -0.14
CA VAL A 371 9.37 4.98 -0.72
C VAL A 371 10.09 5.84 0.32
N LEU A 372 9.59 5.89 1.55
CA LEU A 372 10.25 6.57 2.66
C LEU A 372 11.65 6.00 2.94
N GLN A 373 11.77 4.67 3.05
CA GLN A 373 13.05 4.01 3.29
C GLN A 373 14.03 4.20 2.12
N LEU A 374 13.53 4.21 0.88
CA LEU A 374 14.34 4.45 -0.31
C LEU A 374 14.90 5.87 -0.31
N ALA A 375 14.09 6.88 0.04
CA ALA A 375 14.55 8.25 0.18
C ALA A 375 15.62 8.39 1.28
N LEU A 376 15.41 7.77 2.44
CA LEU A 376 16.38 7.75 3.54
C LEU A 376 17.68 7.03 3.14
N ALA A 377 17.59 5.88 2.48
CA ALA A 377 18.75 5.12 2.03
C ALA A 377 19.54 5.87 0.95
N SER A 378 18.85 6.53 0.01
CA SER A 378 19.47 7.38 -1.00
C SER A 378 20.25 8.53 -0.36
N ARG A 379 19.64 9.24 0.61
CA ARG A 379 20.32 10.30 1.36
C ARG A 379 21.51 9.77 2.17
N GLN A 380 21.37 8.62 2.82
CA GLN A 380 22.48 7.99 3.54
C GLN A 380 23.63 7.58 2.62
N ARG A 381 23.32 7.12 1.41
CA ARG A 381 24.32 6.74 0.42
C ARG A 381 25.15 7.94 0.00
N VAL A 382 24.51 9.07 -0.32
CA VAL A 382 25.20 10.33 -0.64
C VAL A 382 26.17 10.72 0.49
N LEU A 383 25.72 10.69 1.75
CA LEU A 383 26.58 10.98 2.90
C LEU A 383 27.74 9.99 3.09
N LYS A 384 27.55 8.71 2.72
CA LYS A 384 28.59 7.66 2.85
C LYS A 384 29.62 7.71 1.72
N GLU A 385 29.25 8.25 0.58
CA GLU A 385 30.12 8.49 -0.58
C GLU A 385 30.86 9.83 -0.45
N GLU A 386 30.33 10.76 0.34
CA GLU A 386 31.01 12.01 0.69
C GLU A 386 32.33 11.72 1.41
N VAL A 387 33.42 12.25 0.86
CA VAL A 387 34.76 12.11 1.42
C VAL A 387 35.05 13.33 2.29
N LYS A 388 35.29 13.09 3.58
CA LYS A 388 35.69 14.13 4.52
C LYS A 388 37.15 14.51 4.24
N GLN A 389 37.40 15.79 3.98
CA GLN A 389 38.77 16.31 3.77
C GLN A 389 39.52 16.63 5.07
N VAL A 390 38.89 16.37 6.22
CA VAL A 390 39.43 16.66 7.55
C VAL A 390 39.93 15.35 8.19
N SER A 391 40.93 15.42 9.05
CA SER A 391 41.37 14.28 9.87
C SER A 391 41.48 14.72 11.33
N PHE A 392 40.87 13.95 12.23
CA PHE A 392 40.91 14.24 13.67
C PHE A 392 41.97 13.38 14.35
N ASN A 393 42.69 13.96 15.31
CA ASN A 393 43.71 13.27 16.08
C ASN A 393 43.11 12.69 17.38
N PRO A 394 42.86 11.37 17.47
CA PRO A 394 42.26 10.76 18.66
C PRO A 394 43.17 10.78 19.89
N LYS A 395 44.45 11.15 19.73
CA LYS A 395 45.45 11.24 20.81
C LYS A 395 45.70 12.68 21.26
N THR A 396 44.80 13.61 20.94
CA THR A 396 44.96 15.00 21.39
C THR A 396 45.05 15.09 22.92
N PRO A 397 46.02 15.84 23.49
CA PRO A 397 46.17 15.97 24.94
C PRO A 397 44.93 16.53 25.64
N LEU A 398 44.06 17.25 24.92
CA LEU A 398 42.84 17.83 25.47
C LEU A 398 41.84 16.78 25.96
N LEU A 399 41.75 15.61 25.31
CA LEU A 399 40.88 14.53 25.77
C LEU A 399 41.32 14.00 27.14
N GLY A 400 42.63 13.83 27.34
CA GLY A 400 43.20 13.42 28.62
C GLY A 400 43.11 14.50 29.72
N LYS A 401 43.03 15.78 29.33
CA LYS A 401 42.72 16.87 30.28
C LYS A 401 41.25 16.86 30.68
N LEU A 402 40.33 16.70 29.71
CA LEU A 402 38.90 16.60 29.98
C LEU A 402 38.60 15.42 30.91
N GLY A 403 39.14 14.24 30.63
CA GLY A 403 38.92 13.06 31.49
C GLY A 403 39.35 13.25 32.95
N ARG A 404 40.45 14.00 33.19
CA ARG A 404 40.93 14.32 34.55
C ARG A 404 40.13 15.43 35.24
N ALA A 405 39.43 16.26 34.48
CA ALA A 405 38.63 17.36 35.00
C ALA A 405 37.23 16.93 35.44
N LEU A 406 36.76 15.74 35.01
CA LEU A 406 35.44 15.25 35.36
C LEU A 406 35.39 14.78 36.83
N PRO A 407 34.42 15.25 37.64
CA PRO A 407 34.27 14.83 39.03
C PRO A 407 33.57 13.46 39.18
N PHE A 408 33.35 12.75 38.07
CA PHE A 408 32.65 11.47 38.01
C PHE A 408 33.30 10.55 36.97
N GLN A 409 33.03 9.24 37.10
CA GLN A 409 33.45 8.26 36.11
C GLN A 409 32.38 8.12 35.02
N LEU A 410 32.83 7.92 33.79
CA LEU A 410 31.94 7.63 32.68
C LEU A 410 31.32 6.25 32.84
N THR A 411 30.06 6.11 32.46
CA THR A 411 29.40 4.80 32.44
C THR A 411 29.92 3.99 31.26
N GLY A 412 29.86 2.66 31.33
CA GLY A 412 30.25 1.80 30.21
C GLY A 412 29.48 2.09 28.91
N ALA A 413 28.22 2.56 29.03
CA ALA A 413 27.44 3.01 27.88
C ALA A 413 28.01 4.29 27.26
N GLN A 414 28.36 5.29 28.08
CA GLN A 414 29.01 6.53 27.61
C GLN A 414 30.37 6.23 26.96
N GLU A 415 31.20 5.40 27.58
CA GLU A 415 32.50 5.00 27.03
C GLU A 415 32.38 4.28 25.69
N ARG A 416 31.39 3.40 25.54
CA ARG A 416 31.10 2.74 24.27
C ARG A 416 30.72 3.74 23.19
N VAL A 417 29.79 4.64 23.48
CA VAL A 417 29.33 5.66 22.52
C VAL A 417 30.46 6.63 22.16
N ILE A 418 31.29 7.03 23.12
CA ILE A 418 32.46 7.88 22.88
C ILE A 418 33.47 7.17 21.96
N ARG A 419 33.72 5.87 22.16
CA ARG A 419 34.58 5.08 21.24
C ARG A 419 34.02 5.02 19.83
N GLU A 420 32.71 4.82 19.69
CA GLU A 420 32.04 4.83 18.39
C GLU A 420 32.16 6.20 17.70
N ILE A 421 31.95 7.30 18.43
CA ILE A 421 32.14 8.68 17.94
C ILE A 421 33.59 8.93 17.53
N LEU A 422 34.57 8.52 18.33
CA LEU A 422 35.99 8.67 18.00
C LEU A 422 36.33 7.90 16.71
N SER A 423 35.80 6.69 16.55
CA SER A 423 35.97 5.90 15.33
C SER A 423 35.38 6.61 14.11
N ASP A 424 34.15 7.12 14.22
CA ASP A 424 33.49 7.81 13.11
C ASP A 424 34.21 9.12 12.75
N MET A 425 34.55 9.92 13.76
CA MET A 425 35.27 11.18 13.57
C MET A 425 36.67 10.97 13.01
N THR A 426 37.38 9.88 13.34
CA THR A 426 38.71 9.62 12.76
C THR A 426 38.67 9.01 11.35
N SER A 427 37.51 8.52 10.91
CA SER A 427 37.34 7.94 9.58
C SER A 427 37.44 8.98 8.45
N SER A 428 37.62 8.50 7.21
CA SER A 428 37.60 9.34 6.00
C SER A 428 36.21 9.82 5.59
N LYS A 429 35.16 9.47 6.35
CA LYS A 429 33.76 9.81 6.05
C LYS A 429 33.20 10.80 7.08
N PRO A 430 32.24 11.65 6.70
CA PRO A 430 31.52 12.49 7.66
C PRO A 430 30.80 11.63 8.71
N MET A 431 30.85 12.07 9.98
CA MET A 431 30.06 11.46 11.04
C MET A 431 28.65 12.07 11.02
N ASN A 432 27.61 11.23 10.83
CA ASN A 432 26.22 11.61 11.04
C ASN A 432 25.57 10.63 12.02
N ARG A 433 25.53 10.99 13.30
CA ARG A 433 25.15 10.11 14.41
C ARG A 433 24.10 10.75 15.30
N LEU A 434 23.09 9.98 15.65
CA LEU A 434 22.12 10.31 16.69
C LEU A 434 22.53 9.62 18.00
N VAL A 435 22.84 10.40 19.03
CA VAL A 435 23.06 9.89 20.39
C VAL A 435 21.74 9.93 21.15
N GLN A 436 21.15 8.76 21.39
CA GLN A 436 19.88 8.63 22.10
C GLN A 436 20.10 8.10 23.52
N GLY A 437 19.37 8.68 24.49
CA GLY A 437 19.39 8.25 25.88
C GLY A 437 18.45 9.09 26.74
N ASP A 438 18.07 8.55 27.90
CA ASP A 438 17.11 9.18 28.82
C ASP A 438 17.63 10.51 29.40
N VAL A 439 16.73 11.32 29.96
CA VAL A 439 17.11 12.54 30.67
C VAL A 439 18.03 12.16 31.85
N GLY A 440 19.14 12.88 32.01
CA GLY A 440 20.15 12.57 33.04
C GLY A 440 21.18 11.50 32.67
N SER A 441 21.07 10.83 31.52
CA SER A 441 22.05 9.80 31.08
C SER A 441 23.44 10.33 30.69
N GLY A 442 23.68 11.65 30.79
CA GLY A 442 24.97 12.26 30.47
C GLY A 442 25.26 12.38 28.96
N LYS A 443 24.23 12.57 28.13
CA LYS A 443 24.42 12.84 26.68
C LYS A 443 25.34 14.03 26.41
N THR A 444 25.30 15.04 27.28
CA THR A 444 26.12 16.25 27.17
C THR A 444 27.61 15.94 27.23
N ILE A 445 28.07 15.08 28.15
CA ILE A 445 29.50 14.77 28.23
C ILE A 445 30.00 14.02 26.99
N VAL A 446 29.15 13.17 26.41
CA VAL A 446 29.44 12.49 25.13
C VAL A 446 29.61 13.50 23.99
N ALA A 447 28.75 14.51 23.91
CA ALA A 447 28.87 15.58 22.92
C ALA A 447 30.12 16.45 23.14
N VAL A 448 30.42 16.81 24.39
CA VAL A 448 31.61 17.60 24.74
C VAL A 448 32.90 16.86 24.36
N GLN A 449 32.97 15.54 24.52
CA GLN A 449 34.13 14.74 24.07
C GLN A 449 34.37 14.86 22.55
N ALA A 450 33.30 14.85 21.75
CA ALA A 450 33.39 15.07 20.30
C ALA A 450 33.90 16.47 19.96
N MET A 451 33.39 17.49 20.65
CA MET A 451 33.82 18.89 20.46
C MET A 451 35.29 19.09 20.85
N VAL A 452 35.73 18.50 21.96
CA VAL A 452 37.13 18.57 22.42
C VAL A 452 38.07 17.84 21.46
N LEU A 453 37.66 16.72 20.87
CA LEU A 453 38.42 16.06 19.81
C LEU A 453 38.61 16.99 18.60
N ALA A 454 37.55 17.70 18.19
CA ALA A 454 37.60 18.64 17.08
C ALA A 454 38.54 19.81 17.34
N CYS A 455 38.34 20.50 18.47
CA CYS A 455 39.18 21.61 18.92
C CYS A 455 40.65 21.17 19.11
N GLY A 456 40.85 20.00 19.71
CA GLY A 456 42.18 19.42 19.94
C GLY A 456 42.89 18.96 18.67
N SER A 457 42.18 18.92 17.53
CA SER A 457 42.73 18.63 16.20
C SER A 457 42.92 19.89 15.35
N GLY A 458 42.70 21.08 15.90
CA GLY A 458 42.88 22.37 15.20
C GLY A 458 41.64 22.87 14.45
N TYR A 459 40.47 22.27 14.69
CA TYR A 459 39.21 22.67 14.06
C TYR A 459 38.28 23.37 15.07
N GLN A 460 37.20 23.96 14.58
CA GLN A 460 36.16 24.54 15.43
C GLN A 460 35.01 23.56 15.63
N ALA A 461 34.30 23.69 16.74
CA ALA A 461 33.05 22.97 17.00
C ALA A 461 31.93 23.99 17.25
N ALA A 462 30.75 23.71 16.72
CA ALA A 462 29.53 24.49 16.97
C ALA A 462 28.51 23.63 17.71
N LEU A 463 27.95 24.16 18.80
CA LEU A 463 26.83 23.57 19.51
C LEU A 463 25.57 24.36 19.16
N MET A 464 24.54 23.69 18.67
CA MET A 464 23.26 24.30 18.34
C MET A 464 22.22 23.90 19.38
N ALA A 465 21.46 24.87 19.87
CA ALA A 465 20.34 24.67 20.80
C ALA A 465 19.05 25.25 20.19
N PRO A 466 17.87 24.71 20.53
CA PRO A 466 16.60 25.17 19.96
C PRO A 466 16.11 26.50 20.55
N THR A 467 16.65 26.92 21.71
CA THR A 467 16.30 28.16 22.41
C THR A 467 17.53 28.78 23.07
N GLU A 468 17.50 30.09 23.29
CA GLU A 468 18.57 30.83 23.97
C GLU A 468 18.79 30.33 25.41
N ILE A 469 17.71 30.00 26.13
CA ILE A 469 17.76 29.49 27.52
C ILE A 469 18.51 28.15 27.63
N LEU A 470 18.50 27.32 26.58
CA LEU A 470 19.27 26.07 26.55
C LEU A 470 20.71 26.26 26.04
N ALA A 471 21.00 27.40 25.41
CA ALA A 471 22.32 27.74 24.89
C ALA A 471 23.21 28.40 25.96
N GLU A 472 22.62 29.25 26.80
CA GLU A 472 23.22 29.83 28.01
C GLU A 472 23.52 28.74 29.06
#